data_AF-A0A227J249-F1
#
_entry.id   AF-A0A227J249-F1
#
_cell.length_a   1.000
_cell.length_b   1.000
_cell.length_c   1.000
_cell.angle_alpha   90.00
_cell.angle_beta   90.00
_cell.angle_gamma   90.00
#
_symmetry.space_group_name_H-M   'P 1'
#
loop_
_entity.id
_entity.type
_entity.pdbx_description
1 polymer ?
#
loop_
_entity_poly.entity_id
_entity_poly.type
_entity_poly.pdbx_seq_one_letter_code
_entity_poly.pdbx_strand_id
1 'polypeptide(L)'
;PAHVIEKALDKANGGGGEDYVPARYEGFGPGGTSVIVDCLTDNGNRTFQDVRQCFVKVGAKIGVEGSVSHMFDHQAVFQFKGEDDEVILETL
;
A
#
# COMPACT_ATOMS: atom_id res chain seq x y z
N PRO A 1 -17.53 10.63 7.96
CA PRO A 1 -19.01 10.49 8.02
C PRO A 1 -19.43 9.02 7.87
N ALA A 2 -20.18 8.46 8.83
CA ALA A 2 -20.50 7.02 8.90
C ALA A 2 -21.13 6.46 7.61
N HIS A 3 -22.04 7.22 6.97
CA HIS A 3 -22.71 6.82 5.73
C HIS A 3 -21.76 6.52 4.55
N VAL A 4 -20.53 7.07 4.54
CA VAL A 4 -19.55 6.78 3.48
C VAL A 4 -18.95 5.39 3.66
N ILE A 5 -18.75 4.97 4.91
CA ILE A 5 -18.23 3.64 5.26
C ILE A 5 -19.29 2.59 4.91
N GLU A 6 -20.55 2.82 5.27
CA GLU A 6 -21.67 1.94 4.91
C GLU A 6 -21.76 1.73 3.40
N LYS A 7 -21.70 2.82 2.61
CA LYS A 7 -21.68 2.72 1.15
C LYS A 7 -20.48 1.94 0.60
N ALA A 8 -19.30 2.06 1.24
CA ALA A 8 -18.12 1.29 0.83
C ALA A 8 -18.30 -0.21 1.12
N LEU A 9 -18.91 -0.56 2.25
CA LEU A 9 -19.26 -1.95 2.59
C LEU A 9 -20.30 -2.53 1.62
N ASP A 10 -21.34 -1.76 1.28
CA ASP A 10 -22.37 -2.17 0.30
C ASP A 10 -21.77 -2.42 -1.09
N LYS A 11 -20.81 -1.57 -1.51
CA LYS A 11 -20.07 -1.77 -2.75
C LYS A 11 -19.24 -3.05 -2.73
N ALA A 12 -18.53 -3.31 -1.63
CA ALA A 12 -17.72 -4.52 -1.46
C ALA A 12 -18.57 -5.81 -1.48
N ASN A 13 -19.82 -5.75 -1.03
CA ASN A 13 -20.76 -6.88 -1.06
C ASN A 13 -21.37 -7.18 -2.44
N GLY A 14 -20.93 -6.50 -3.50
CA GLY A 14 -21.30 -6.81 -4.90
C GLY A 14 -22.16 -5.75 -5.60
N GLY A 15 -22.41 -4.60 -4.99
CA GLY A 15 -23.19 -3.52 -5.62
C GLY A 15 -22.42 -2.65 -6.63
N GLY A 16 -21.08 -2.75 -6.67
CA GLY A 16 -20.22 -1.82 -7.39
C GLY A 16 -19.78 -2.22 -8.81
N GLY A 17 -19.84 -3.50 -9.17
CA GLY A 17 -19.37 -4.03 -10.46
C GLY A 17 -17.84 -4.00 -10.66
N GLU A 18 -17.10 -3.36 -9.77
CA GLU A 18 -15.63 -3.32 -9.72
C GLU A 18 -15.14 -4.41 -8.75
N ASP A 19 -14.27 -5.30 -9.22
CA ASP A 19 -13.65 -6.36 -8.42
C ASP A 19 -12.21 -5.97 -8.07
N TYR A 20 -12.05 -5.41 -6.88
CA TYR A 20 -10.76 -4.92 -6.42
C TYR A 20 -9.93 -6.04 -5.82
N VAL A 21 -8.74 -6.26 -6.38
CA VAL A 21 -7.76 -7.21 -5.88
C VAL A 21 -6.50 -6.49 -5.35
N PRO A 22 -5.86 -7.01 -4.30
CA PRO A 22 -4.54 -6.56 -3.91
C PRO A 22 -3.52 -6.79 -5.04
N ALA A 23 -2.65 -5.81 -5.25
CA ALA A 23 -1.50 -5.92 -6.13
C ALA A 23 -0.28 -5.30 -5.46
N ARG A 24 0.84 -6.01 -5.45
CA ARG A 24 2.11 -5.53 -4.92
C ARG A 24 3.11 -5.35 -6.05
N TYR A 25 3.77 -4.19 -6.07
CA TYR A 25 4.88 -3.91 -6.95
C TYR A 25 6.12 -3.58 -6.14
N GLU A 26 7.27 -4.02 -6.62
CA GLU A 26 8.54 -3.87 -5.93
C GLU A 26 9.55 -3.19 -6.83
N GLY A 27 10.51 -2.46 -6.28
CA GLY A 27 11.57 -1.84 -7.07
C GLY A 27 12.57 -1.02 -6.27
N PHE A 28 13.44 -0.34 -7.01
CA PHE A 28 14.48 0.51 -6.46
C PHE A 28 14.28 1.93 -6.98
N GLY A 29 14.24 2.90 -6.07
CA GLY A 29 14.14 4.34 -6.34
C GLY A 29 15.51 5.01 -6.51
N PRO A 30 15.52 6.37 -6.57
CA PRO A 30 16.76 7.15 -6.61
C PRO A 30 17.70 6.79 -5.44
N GLY A 31 19.00 6.70 -5.71
CA GLY A 31 19.99 6.31 -4.70
C GLY A 31 19.93 4.83 -4.29
N GLY A 32 19.15 3.99 -4.98
CA GLY A 32 19.04 2.56 -4.66
C GLY A 32 18.09 2.24 -3.51
N THR A 33 17.25 3.20 -3.09
CA THR A 33 16.26 2.98 -2.02
C THR A 33 15.26 1.89 -2.41
N SER A 34 15.06 0.92 -1.53
CA SER A 34 14.09 -0.15 -1.69
C SER A 34 12.65 0.35 -1.53
N VAL A 35 11.75 -0.01 -2.45
CA VAL A 35 10.36 0.48 -2.46
C VAL A 35 9.39 -0.69 -2.67
N ILE A 36 8.41 -0.83 -1.77
CA ILE A 36 7.20 -1.64 -1.95
C ILE A 36 6.03 -0.69 -2.22
N VAL A 37 5.23 -0.99 -3.23
CA VAL A 37 4.00 -0.26 -3.57
C VAL A 37 2.83 -1.23 -3.52
N ASP A 38 2.09 -1.19 -2.41
CA ASP A 38 0.85 -1.93 -2.25
C ASP A 38 -0.33 -1.14 -2.84
N CYS A 39 -1.09 -1.81 -3.69
CA CYS A 39 -2.22 -1.26 -4.41
C CYS A 39 -3.46 -2.12 -4.17
N LEU A 40 -4.63 -1.48 -4.22
CA LEU A 40 -5.91 -2.14 -4.37
C LEU A 40 -6.46 -1.72 -5.74
N THR A 41 -6.68 -2.66 -6.65
CA THR A 41 -7.01 -2.34 -8.05
C THR A 41 -7.99 -3.32 -8.67
N ASP A 42 -8.88 -2.79 -9.51
CA ASP A 42 -9.78 -3.53 -10.40
C ASP A 42 -9.15 -3.77 -11.79
N ASN A 43 -7.94 -3.26 -12.03
CA ASN A 43 -7.22 -3.40 -13.29
C ASN A 43 -5.70 -3.35 -13.09
N GLY A 44 -5.10 -4.54 -12.90
CA GLY A 44 -3.66 -4.67 -12.67
C GLY A 44 -2.78 -4.15 -13.80
N ASN A 45 -3.23 -4.22 -15.06
CA ASN A 45 -2.46 -3.71 -16.20
C ASN A 45 -2.34 -2.19 -16.17
N ARG A 46 -3.45 -1.49 -15.89
CA ARG A 46 -3.47 -0.03 -15.75
C ARG A 46 -2.59 0.40 -14.57
N THR A 47 -2.81 -0.20 -13.41
CA THR A 47 -2.04 0.12 -12.19
C THR A 47 -0.55 -0.16 -12.38
N PHE A 48 -0.16 -1.28 -13.01
CA PHE A 48 1.24 -1.56 -13.30
C PHE A 48 1.87 -0.46 -14.17
N GLN A 49 1.19 0.02 -15.21
CA GLN A 49 1.70 1.10 -16.06
C GLN A 49 1.85 2.41 -15.29
N ASP A 50 0.86 2.77 -14.47
CA ASP A 50 0.89 3.98 -13.65
C ASP A 50 2.06 3.93 -12.65
N VAL A 51 2.21 2.82 -11.92
CA VAL A 51 3.31 2.61 -10.96
C VAL A 51 4.66 2.63 -11.68
N ARG A 52 4.81 1.85 -12.76
CA ARG A 52 6.05 1.79 -13.54
C ARG A 52 6.45 3.16 -14.08
N GLN A 53 5.50 3.99 -14.50
CA GLN A 53 5.80 5.33 -15.02
C GLN A 53 6.44 6.23 -13.95
N CYS A 54 6.05 6.10 -12.68
CA CYS A 54 6.68 6.82 -11.58
C CYS A 54 8.17 6.46 -11.44
N PHE A 55 8.53 5.18 -11.51
CA PHE A 55 9.94 4.74 -11.49
C PHE A 55 10.72 5.29 -12.70
N VAL A 56 10.15 5.18 -13.91
CA VAL A 56 10.80 5.64 -15.15
C VAL A 56 11.06 7.16 -15.13
N LYS A 57 10.11 7.96 -14.64
CA LYS A 57 10.25 9.43 -14.56
C LYS A 57 11.44 9.88 -13.69
N VAL A 58 11.84 9.08 -12.72
CA VAL A 58 12.97 9.38 -11.83
C VAL A 58 14.23 8.56 -12.16
N GLY A 59 14.30 7.96 -13.36
CA GLY A 59 15.46 7.17 -13.81
C GLY A 59 15.66 5.87 -13.04
N ALA A 60 14.62 5.40 -12.35
CA ALA A 60 14.64 4.23 -11.49
C ALA A 60 13.93 3.05 -12.15
N LYS A 61 13.96 1.86 -11.51
CA LYS A 61 13.46 0.63 -12.11
C LYS A 61 12.53 -0.13 -11.16
N ILE A 62 11.42 -0.58 -11.71
CA ILE A 62 10.57 -1.58 -11.08
C ILE A 62 11.28 -2.94 -11.16
N GLY A 63 11.31 -3.65 -10.04
CA GLY A 63 11.82 -5.00 -9.93
C GLY A 63 10.74 -6.04 -10.20
N VAL A 64 11.13 -7.30 -10.07
CA VAL A 64 10.20 -8.44 -10.00
C VAL A 64 9.72 -8.62 -8.55
N GLU A 65 8.65 -9.36 -8.34
CA GLU A 65 8.21 -9.76 -7.01
C GLU A 65 9.37 -10.42 -6.23
N GLY A 66 9.54 -10.07 -4.95
CA GLY A 66 10.65 -10.55 -4.13
C GLY A 66 11.95 -9.74 -4.18
N SER A 67 12.05 -8.75 -5.09
CA SER A 67 13.27 -7.95 -5.29
C SER A 67 13.69 -7.17 -4.04
N VAL A 68 12.73 -6.72 -3.24
CA VAL A 68 13.01 -5.93 -2.04
C VAL A 68 12.25 -6.40 -0.81
N SER A 69 11.16 -7.16 -0.95
CA SER A 69 10.32 -7.57 0.19
C SER A 69 11.07 -8.34 1.28
N HIS A 70 12.14 -9.06 0.93
CA HIS A 70 13.01 -9.73 1.91
C HIS A 70 13.80 -8.77 2.82
N MET A 71 13.82 -7.47 2.51
CA MET A 71 14.41 -6.42 3.34
C MET A 71 13.38 -5.73 4.27
N PHE A 72 12.10 -6.15 4.24
CA PHE A 72 11.03 -5.56 5.03
C PHE A 72 10.32 -6.62 5.87
N ASP A 73 10.01 -6.27 7.13
CA ASP A 73 9.13 -7.06 7.98
C ASP A 73 7.70 -6.52 7.91
N HIS A 74 6.72 -7.43 7.80
CA HIS A 74 5.32 -7.07 7.89
C HIS A 74 4.89 -7.01 9.36
N GLN A 75 4.66 -5.79 9.87
CA GLN A 75 4.36 -5.52 11.27
C GLN A 75 3.10 -4.66 11.42
N ALA A 76 2.41 -4.82 12.56
CA ALA A 76 1.35 -3.91 12.95
C ALA A 76 1.95 -2.67 13.63
N VAL A 77 1.49 -1.48 13.25
CA VAL A 77 1.91 -0.21 13.86
C VAL A 77 0.69 0.44 14.50
N PHE A 78 0.72 0.58 15.83
CA PHE A 78 -0.29 1.30 16.59
C PHE A 78 0.20 2.71 16.87
N GLN A 79 -0.62 3.71 16.53
CA GLN A 79 -0.31 5.11 16.76
C GLN A 79 -1.20 5.67 17.86
N PHE A 80 -0.57 6.31 18.85
CA PHE A 80 -1.22 6.95 19.98
C PHE A 80 -1.08 8.47 19.88
N LYS A 81 -1.96 9.20 20.58
CA LYS A 81 -1.91 10.66 20.64
C LYS A 81 -1.00 11.09 21.80
N GLY A 82 -0.03 11.96 21.51
CA GLY A 82 0.95 12.40 22.49
C GLY A 82 2.23 11.56 22.41
N GLU A 83 3.20 11.88 23.27
CA GLU A 83 4.55 11.28 23.30
C GLU A 83 4.93 10.80 24.72
N ASP A 84 3.94 10.63 25.60
CA ASP A 84 4.17 10.13 26.95
C ASP A 84 4.29 8.60 26.91
N ASP A 85 5.52 8.11 27.02
CA ASP A 85 5.84 6.69 26.91
C ASP A 85 5.13 5.83 27.97
N GLU A 86 4.88 6.36 29.18
CA GLU A 86 4.25 5.61 30.27
C GLU A 86 2.77 5.38 29.96
N VAL A 87 2.07 6.43 29.54
CA VAL A 87 0.65 6.34 29.11
C VAL A 87 0.50 5.42 27.89
N ILE A 88 1.43 5.51 26.93
CA ILE A 88 1.42 4.67 25.74
C ILE A 88 1.62 3.19 26.12
N LEU A 89 2.59 2.89 27.00
CA LEU A 89 2.82 1.52 27.46
C LEU A 89 1.64 0.92 28.21
N GLU A 90 0.92 1.71 29.01
CA GLU A 90 -0.28 1.24 29.72
C GLU A 90 -1.47 0.97 28.79
N THR A 91 -1.49 1.59 27.59
CA THR A 91 -2.58 1.41 26.62
C THR A 91 -2.35 0.21 25.68
N LEU A 92 -1.11 -0.31 25.63
CA LEU A 92 -0.73 -1.52 24.89
C LEU A 92 -1.13 -2.79 25.63
#